data_AF-A0A353PTT6-F1
#
_entry.id   AF-A0A353PTT6-F1
#
_cell.length_a   1.000
_cell.length_b   1.000
_cell.length_c   1.000
_cell.angle_alpha   90.00
_cell.angle_beta   90.00
_cell.angle_gamma   90.00
#
_symmetry.space_group_name_H-M   'P 1'
#
loop_
_entity.id
_entity.type
_entity.pdbx_description
1 polymer ?
#
loop_
_entity_poly.entity_id
_entity_poly.type
_entity_poly.pdbx_seq_one_letter_code
_entity_poly.pdbx_strand_id
1 'polypeptide(L)'
;MDAKAEGEKVLIFGDRDVDGITSTVLLYECLKDLGIDVSYRLPKDDEPYGLNIQAIDDFAENYGSLIITVDCGISNYDEIQYAHEKGISVIITDHHTPPEKLPEDCIIINPKMEGEDYPFEHISGCAVAYKLATALRFAQSDAYKQEICLLHVRPLKDAYQIECIKIQNMCEKERLSETVVPGLISISKTRLPEFLQGQQIFVWDEAIEKKLLKDAFGAGIEFNLYDIQNDIASL
;
A
#
# COMPACT_ATOMS: atom_id res chain seq x y z
N MET A 1 4.35 6.84 10.42
CA MET A 1 5.30 7.95 10.19
C MET A 1 5.36 8.87 11.39
N ASP A 2 4.26 9.05 12.12
CA ASP A 2 4.21 9.82 13.36
C ASP A 2 5.25 9.33 14.38
N ALA A 3 5.36 8.01 14.57
CA ALA A 3 6.44 7.41 15.37
C ALA A 3 7.86 7.91 15.04
N LYS A 4 8.17 8.13 13.74
CA LYS A 4 9.45 8.74 13.34
C LYS A 4 9.53 10.21 13.74
N ALA A 5 8.47 10.97 13.51
CA ALA A 5 8.43 12.41 13.78
C ALA A 5 8.51 12.73 15.29
N GLU A 6 7.92 11.86 16.11
CA GLU A 6 7.87 12.00 17.57
C GLU A 6 9.07 11.33 18.28
N GLY A 7 9.90 10.59 17.53
CA GLY A 7 11.05 9.87 18.10
C GLY A 7 10.62 8.70 18.99
N GLU A 8 9.51 8.07 18.65
CA GLU A 8 8.99 6.89 19.34
C GLU A 8 9.91 5.69 19.18
N LYS A 9 9.95 4.86 20.23
CA LYS A 9 10.59 3.56 20.19
C LYS A 9 9.61 2.54 19.65
N VAL A 10 10.09 1.75 18.68
CA VAL A 10 9.31 0.71 18.01
C VAL A 10 9.88 -0.67 18.30
N LEU A 11 9.02 -1.62 18.65
CA LEU A 11 9.36 -3.04 18.76
C LEU A 11 8.69 -3.81 17.62
N ILE A 12 9.48 -4.52 16.84
CA ILE A 12 8.96 -5.58 15.97
C ILE A 12 8.89 -6.87 16.77
N PHE A 13 7.71 -7.45 16.89
CA PHE A 13 7.53 -8.77 17.51
C PHE A 13 7.17 -9.78 16.43
N GLY A 14 8.08 -10.71 16.13
CA GLY A 14 7.89 -11.69 15.05
C GLY A 14 7.73 -13.12 15.53
N ASP A 15 7.34 -14.03 14.64
CA ASP A 15 7.38 -15.47 14.91
C ASP A 15 8.78 -16.09 14.70
N ARG A 16 9.01 -17.26 15.31
CA ARG A 16 10.28 -18.00 15.30
C ARG A 16 10.49 -18.85 14.06
N ASP A 17 9.49 -19.01 13.21
CA ASP A 17 9.62 -19.79 11.99
C ASP A 17 10.29 -18.99 10.87
N VAL A 18 10.42 -19.59 9.68
CA VAL A 18 11.10 -18.93 8.55
C VAL A 18 10.35 -17.69 8.06
N ASP A 19 9.01 -17.70 8.08
CA ASP A 19 8.19 -16.59 7.62
C ASP A 19 8.31 -15.42 8.61
N GLY A 20 8.16 -15.69 9.92
CA GLY A 20 8.31 -14.69 10.99
C GLY A 20 9.71 -14.08 11.09
N ILE A 21 10.76 -14.89 11.01
CA ILE A 21 12.16 -14.38 11.04
C ILE A 21 12.43 -13.50 9.83
N THR A 22 12.04 -13.93 8.63
CA THR A 22 12.28 -13.17 7.40
C THR A 22 11.48 -11.86 7.41
N SER A 23 10.23 -11.90 7.86
CA SER A 23 9.38 -10.72 8.07
C SER A 23 10.02 -9.70 9.01
N THR A 24 10.56 -10.19 10.13
CA THR A 24 11.21 -9.37 11.16
C THR A 24 12.42 -8.64 10.61
N VAL A 25 13.32 -9.37 9.93
CA VAL A 25 14.54 -8.77 9.34
C VAL A 25 14.17 -7.73 8.29
N LEU A 26 13.24 -8.07 7.39
CA LEU A 26 12.80 -7.17 6.33
C LEU A 26 12.26 -5.85 6.90
N LEU A 27 11.34 -5.94 7.85
CA LEU A 27 10.70 -4.75 8.41
C LEU A 27 11.69 -3.96 9.30
N TYR A 28 12.57 -4.65 10.03
CA TYR A 28 13.62 -4.01 10.83
C TYR A 28 14.55 -3.17 9.96
N GLU A 29 15.05 -3.73 8.86
CA GLU A 29 15.90 -3.00 7.91
C GLU A 29 15.16 -1.79 7.33
N CYS A 30 13.90 -1.96 6.91
CA CYS A 30 13.10 -0.88 6.38
C CYS A 30 12.91 0.27 7.39
N LEU A 31 12.52 -0.02 8.63
CA LEU A 31 12.28 1.01 9.65
C LEU A 31 13.59 1.69 10.08
N LYS A 32 14.68 0.92 10.16
CA LYS A 32 16.02 1.45 10.46
C LYS A 32 16.53 2.39 9.36
N ASP A 33 16.37 2.03 8.09
CA ASP A 33 16.68 2.89 6.95
C ASP A 33 15.88 4.21 6.97
N LEU A 34 14.65 4.15 7.48
CA LEU A 34 13.80 5.32 7.68
C LEU A 34 14.22 6.17 8.89
N GLY A 35 15.20 5.72 9.69
CA GLY A 35 15.71 6.44 10.86
C GLY A 35 14.83 6.31 12.10
N ILE A 36 14.04 5.25 12.21
CA ILE A 36 13.21 4.96 13.39
C ILE A 36 14.05 4.22 14.44
N ASP A 37 13.87 4.55 15.72
CA ASP A 37 14.44 3.80 16.85
C ASP A 37 13.71 2.46 16.98
N VAL A 38 14.16 1.47 16.22
CA VAL A 38 13.53 0.16 16.11
C VAL A 38 14.39 -0.91 16.77
N SER A 39 13.72 -1.78 17.54
CA SER A 39 14.24 -3.02 18.09
C SER A 39 13.37 -4.20 17.64
N TYR A 40 13.83 -5.43 17.85
CA TYR A 40 13.04 -6.62 17.54
C TYR A 40 13.12 -7.67 18.65
N ARG A 41 12.09 -8.50 18.74
CA ARG A 41 12.05 -9.69 19.59
C ARG A 41 11.33 -10.82 18.87
N LEU A 42 11.82 -12.03 19.07
CA LEU A 42 11.16 -13.27 18.70
C LEU A 42 10.79 -14.02 20.00
N PRO A 43 9.75 -14.87 19.98
CA PRO A 43 9.41 -15.68 21.13
C PRO A 43 10.53 -16.70 21.40
N LYS A 44 10.81 -16.94 22.68
CA LYS A 44 11.79 -17.97 23.10
C LYS A 44 11.22 -19.37 22.94
N ASP A 45 12.08 -20.39 22.93
CA ASP A 45 11.68 -21.79 22.74
C ASP A 45 10.56 -22.24 23.70
N ASP A 46 10.58 -21.76 24.94
CA ASP A 46 9.61 -22.05 26.01
C ASP A 46 8.40 -21.11 26.05
N GLU A 47 8.41 -20.02 25.30
CA GLU A 47 7.27 -19.09 25.19
C GLU A 47 6.22 -19.66 24.23
N PRO A 48 4.92 -19.40 24.44
CA PRO A 48 3.89 -19.76 23.48
C PRO A 48 4.04 -18.96 22.18
N TYR A 49 3.34 -19.41 21.13
CA TYR A 49 3.21 -18.65 19.88
C TYR A 49 2.43 -17.34 20.10
N GLY A 50 2.82 -16.29 19.38
CA GLY A 50 2.19 -14.97 19.43
C GLY A 50 2.83 -14.00 20.41
N LEU A 51 2.32 -12.77 20.41
CA LEU A 51 2.74 -11.71 21.33
C LEU A 51 2.54 -12.18 22.77
N ASN A 52 3.48 -11.87 23.67
CA ASN A 52 3.38 -12.26 25.07
C ASN A 52 3.59 -11.09 26.03
N ILE A 53 3.02 -11.24 27.23
CA ILE A 53 3.00 -10.24 28.31
C ILE A 53 4.40 -9.80 28.72
N GLN A 54 5.37 -10.73 28.80
CA GLN A 54 6.74 -10.40 29.18
C GLN A 54 7.39 -9.47 28.15
N ALA A 55 7.14 -9.67 26.85
CA ALA A 55 7.61 -8.77 25.80
C ALA A 55 7.05 -7.36 25.91
N ILE A 56 5.78 -7.26 26.28
CA ILE A 56 5.12 -5.98 26.49
C ILE A 56 5.70 -5.28 27.71
N ASP A 57 5.87 -5.99 28.84
CA ASP A 57 6.43 -5.43 30.07
C ASP A 57 7.88 -4.96 29.88
N ASP A 58 8.73 -5.81 29.30
CA ASP A 58 10.13 -5.46 29.01
C ASP A 58 10.21 -4.21 28.12
N PHE A 59 9.31 -4.08 27.14
CA PHE A 59 9.28 -2.93 26.24
C PHE A 59 8.75 -1.67 26.91
N ALA A 60 7.69 -1.78 27.73
CA ALA A 60 7.13 -0.69 28.52
C ALA A 60 8.16 -0.14 29.52
N GLU A 61 8.93 -0.99 30.20
CA GLU A 61 10.00 -0.60 31.12
C GLU A 61 11.10 0.22 30.44
N ASN A 62 11.29 0.00 29.13
CA ASN A 62 12.24 0.75 28.31
C ASN A 62 11.63 1.98 27.62
N TYR A 63 10.44 2.42 28.04
CA TYR A 63 9.70 3.55 27.47
C TYR A 63 9.35 3.34 25.98
N GLY A 64 9.01 2.11 25.61
CA GLY A 64 8.44 1.75 24.32
C GLY A 64 7.03 2.30 24.14
N SER A 65 6.64 2.66 22.91
CA SER A 65 5.30 3.22 22.62
C SER A 65 4.58 2.56 21.45
N LEU A 66 5.29 1.84 20.57
CA LEU A 66 4.68 1.14 19.43
C LEU A 66 5.22 -0.29 19.28
N ILE A 67 4.32 -1.28 19.23
CA ILE A 67 4.62 -2.65 18.81
C ILE A 67 4.06 -2.87 17.41
N ILE A 68 4.87 -3.47 16.53
CA ILE A 68 4.42 -3.99 15.24
C ILE A 68 4.61 -5.50 15.26
N THR A 69 3.53 -6.27 15.28
CA THR A 69 3.65 -7.72 15.16
C THR A 69 3.82 -8.12 13.70
N VAL A 70 4.67 -9.11 13.44
CA VAL A 70 4.89 -9.67 12.10
C VAL A 70 4.69 -11.18 12.14
N ASP A 71 3.85 -11.68 11.24
CA ASP A 71 3.52 -13.11 11.16
C ASP A 71 2.88 -13.69 12.43
N CYS A 72 2.29 -12.82 13.26
CA CYS A 72 1.51 -13.18 14.42
C CYS A 72 0.63 -12.00 14.87
N GLY A 73 -0.16 -12.20 15.92
CA GLY A 73 -0.90 -11.14 16.59
C GLY A 73 -2.41 -11.16 16.35
N ILE A 74 -2.92 -11.72 15.25
CA ILE A 74 -4.35 -11.63 14.92
C ILE A 74 -5.27 -12.28 15.97
N SER A 75 -4.73 -13.23 16.74
CA SER A 75 -5.44 -13.93 17.82
C SER A 75 -5.06 -13.46 19.23
N ASN A 76 -4.15 -12.48 19.36
CA ASN A 76 -3.60 -12.01 20.64
C ASN A 76 -4.46 -10.90 21.28
N TYR A 77 -5.77 -11.12 21.41
CA TYR A 77 -6.71 -10.12 21.95
C TYR A 77 -6.27 -9.59 23.33
N ASP A 78 -6.03 -10.51 24.26
CA ASP A 78 -5.75 -10.16 25.66
C ASP A 78 -4.38 -9.48 25.78
N GLU A 79 -3.37 -9.92 25.02
CA GLU A 79 -2.05 -9.29 25.04
C GLU A 79 -2.05 -7.91 24.39
N ILE A 80 -2.83 -7.69 23.33
CA ILE A 80 -2.97 -6.37 22.70
C ILE A 80 -3.69 -5.41 23.64
N GLN A 81 -4.78 -5.86 24.29
CA GLN A 81 -5.45 -5.07 25.32
C GLN A 81 -4.48 -4.69 26.45
N TYR A 82 -3.65 -5.63 26.91
CA TYR A 82 -2.64 -5.36 27.93
C TYR A 82 -1.57 -4.35 27.46
N ALA A 83 -1.13 -4.42 26.20
CA ALA A 83 -0.24 -3.41 25.63
C ALA A 83 -0.87 -2.00 25.67
N HIS A 84 -2.14 -1.88 25.34
CA HIS A 84 -2.87 -0.61 25.45
C HIS A 84 -2.95 -0.10 26.89
N GLU A 85 -3.18 -0.97 27.88
CA GLU A 85 -3.16 -0.60 29.31
C GLU A 85 -1.78 -0.05 29.75
N LYS A 86 -0.70 -0.45 29.07
CA LYS A 86 0.66 0.07 29.27
C LYS A 86 0.96 1.33 28.47
N GLY A 87 0.00 1.85 27.71
CA GLY A 87 0.17 3.01 26.85
C GLY A 87 0.92 2.71 25.55
N ILE A 88 0.97 1.44 25.13
CA ILE A 88 1.64 1.00 23.90
C ILE A 88 0.59 0.78 22.82
N SER A 89 0.78 1.41 21.66
CA SER A 89 -0.02 1.14 20.46
C SER A 89 0.46 -0.13 19.76
N VAL A 90 -0.45 -0.84 19.10
CA VAL A 90 -0.14 -2.06 18.35
C VAL A 90 -0.58 -1.94 16.90
N ILE A 91 0.30 -2.36 15.98
CA ILE A 91 -0.02 -2.64 14.58
C ILE A 91 0.20 -4.13 14.35
N ILE A 92 -0.81 -4.82 13.84
CA ILE A 92 -0.74 -6.23 13.49
C ILE A 92 -0.44 -6.36 12.01
N THR A 93 0.62 -7.07 11.64
CA THR A 93 0.83 -7.58 10.29
C THR A 93 0.86 -9.09 10.32
N ASP A 94 -0.19 -9.71 9.76
CA ASP A 94 -0.43 -11.14 9.90
C ASP A 94 -1.12 -11.67 8.64
N HIS A 95 -1.11 -12.98 8.48
CA HIS A 95 -1.77 -13.69 7.39
C HIS A 95 -2.52 -14.94 7.86
N HIS A 96 -2.49 -15.23 9.16
CA HIS A 96 -3.28 -16.30 9.76
C HIS A 96 -4.79 -16.03 9.66
N THR A 97 -5.60 -17.07 9.78
CA THR A 97 -7.06 -16.94 9.73
C THR A 97 -7.54 -16.09 10.91
N PRO A 98 -8.26 -14.98 10.67
CA PRO A 98 -8.77 -14.16 11.76
C PRO A 98 -9.80 -14.94 12.59
N PRO A 99 -9.70 -14.92 13.94
CA PRO A 99 -10.71 -15.52 14.82
C PRO A 99 -12.00 -14.70 14.84
N GLU A 100 -13.07 -15.24 15.43
CA GLU A 100 -14.34 -14.50 15.61
C GLU A 100 -14.18 -13.23 16.46
N LYS A 101 -13.30 -13.28 17.47
CA LYS A 101 -12.98 -12.15 18.35
C LYS A 101 -11.64 -11.55 17.94
N LEU A 102 -11.69 -10.39 17.32
CA LEU A 102 -10.50 -9.66 16.88
C LEU A 102 -10.00 -8.68 17.95
N PRO A 103 -8.69 -8.43 18.02
CA PRO A 103 -8.14 -7.35 18.84
C PRO A 103 -8.78 -6.00 18.50
N GLU A 104 -9.14 -5.25 19.53
CA GLU A 104 -9.71 -3.90 19.41
C GLU A 104 -8.60 -2.83 19.49
N ASP A 105 -8.92 -1.59 19.10
CA ASP A 105 -8.04 -0.41 19.23
C ASP A 105 -6.63 -0.50 18.60
N CYS A 106 -6.45 -1.42 17.64
CA CYS A 106 -5.21 -1.59 16.90
C CYS A 106 -5.45 -1.53 15.38
N ILE A 107 -4.36 -1.33 14.63
CA ILE A 107 -4.41 -1.40 13.16
C ILE A 107 -4.12 -2.85 12.76
N ILE A 108 -5.00 -3.45 11.96
CA ILE A 108 -4.84 -4.82 11.46
C ILE A 108 -4.55 -4.79 9.96
N ILE A 109 -3.44 -5.39 9.56
CA ILE A 109 -3.06 -5.60 8.16
C ILE A 109 -3.01 -7.11 7.94
N ASN A 110 -4.12 -7.67 7.44
CA ASN A 110 -4.24 -9.09 7.14
C ASN A 110 -5.10 -9.30 5.86
N PRO A 111 -4.61 -10.05 4.86
CA PRO A 111 -5.31 -10.24 3.58
C PRO A 111 -6.59 -11.09 3.68
N LYS A 112 -6.86 -11.71 4.83
CA LYS A 112 -8.06 -12.54 5.11
C LYS A 112 -9.13 -11.81 5.91
N MET A 113 -8.98 -10.51 6.12
CA MET A 113 -10.00 -9.71 6.82
C MET A 113 -11.31 -9.69 6.05
N GLU A 114 -12.42 -9.83 6.77
CA GLU A 114 -13.76 -9.81 6.18
C GLU A 114 -14.02 -8.44 5.51
N GLY A 115 -14.47 -8.47 4.25
CA GLY A 115 -14.79 -7.26 3.49
C GLY A 115 -13.63 -6.65 2.72
N GLU A 116 -12.43 -7.24 2.75
CA GLU A 116 -11.29 -6.81 1.93
C GLU A 116 -11.36 -7.38 0.50
N ASP A 117 -11.09 -6.54 -0.50
CA ASP A 117 -11.03 -6.93 -1.93
C ASP A 117 -9.58 -7.23 -2.39
N TYR A 118 -8.66 -7.48 -1.47
CA TYR A 118 -7.26 -7.73 -1.81
C TYR A 118 -7.11 -9.04 -2.61
N PRO A 119 -6.51 -9.01 -3.82
CA PRO A 119 -6.58 -10.15 -4.75
C PRO A 119 -5.69 -11.34 -4.36
N PHE A 120 -4.87 -11.22 -3.31
CA PHE A 120 -3.93 -12.26 -2.90
C PHE A 120 -4.13 -12.65 -1.42
N GLU A 121 -5.23 -13.33 -1.13
CA GLU A 121 -5.63 -13.75 0.22
C GLU A 121 -4.58 -14.64 0.93
N HIS A 122 -3.79 -15.39 0.18
CA HIS A 122 -2.90 -16.43 0.72
C HIS A 122 -1.40 -16.07 0.68
N ILE A 123 -1.08 -14.78 0.70
CA ILE A 123 0.32 -14.34 0.85
C ILE A 123 0.86 -14.71 2.23
N SER A 124 2.19 -14.86 2.33
CA SER A 124 2.89 -15.17 3.59
C SER A 124 2.97 -13.93 4.50
N GLY A 125 3.26 -14.10 5.79
CA GLY A 125 3.52 -13.00 6.71
C GLY A 125 4.63 -12.07 6.19
N CYS A 126 5.68 -12.63 5.59
CA CYS A 126 6.78 -11.86 4.99
C CYS A 126 6.32 -11.03 3.80
N ALA A 127 5.37 -11.54 3.01
CA ALA A 127 4.79 -10.76 1.92
C ALA A 127 3.90 -9.61 2.44
N VAL A 128 3.19 -9.80 3.56
CA VAL A 128 2.46 -8.70 4.25
C VAL A 128 3.44 -7.65 4.77
N ALA A 129 4.51 -8.06 5.45
CA ALA A 129 5.58 -7.16 5.90
C ALA A 129 6.24 -6.41 4.74
N TYR A 130 6.48 -7.08 3.60
CA TYR A 130 6.98 -6.45 2.39
C TYR A 130 6.01 -5.40 1.82
N LYS A 131 4.69 -5.66 1.84
CA LYS A 131 3.68 -4.67 1.43
C LYS A 131 3.68 -3.46 2.35
N LEU A 132 3.80 -3.65 3.66
CA LEU A 132 3.95 -2.54 4.60
C LEU A 132 5.22 -1.73 4.33
N ALA A 133 6.37 -2.40 4.16
CA ALA A 133 7.63 -1.73 3.83
C ALA A 133 7.54 -0.94 2.51
N THR A 134 6.89 -1.51 1.49
CA THR A 134 6.64 -0.84 0.21
C THR A 134 5.77 0.40 0.40
N ALA A 135 4.69 0.31 1.19
CA ALA A 135 3.82 1.43 1.49
C ALA A 135 4.56 2.55 2.25
N LEU A 136 5.41 2.20 3.22
CA LEU A 136 6.22 3.15 3.96
C LEU A 136 7.24 3.88 3.06
N ARG A 137 7.91 3.15 2.16
CA ARG A 137 8.81 3.75 1.17
C ARG A 137 8.06 4.64 0.19
N PHE A 138 6.92 4.19 -0.33
CA PHE A 138 6.06 5.00 -1.20
C PHE A 138 5.59 6.28 -0.50
N ALA A 139 5.29 6.22 0.79
CA ALA A 139 4.90 7.37 1.59
C ALA A 139 5.99 8.44 1.75
N GLN A 140 7.25 8.12 1.40
CA GLN A 140 8.34 9.11 1.33
C GLN A 140 8.46 9.80 -0.04
N SER A 141 7.71 9.34 -1.05
CA SER A 141 7.76 9.92 -2.39
C SER A 141 6.82 11.11 -2.54
N ASP A 142 7.11 11.99 -3.50
CA ASP A 142 6.25 13.13 -3.85
C ASP A 142 4.89 12.70 -4.41
N ALA A 143 4.75 11.44 -4.84
CA ALA A 143 3.48 10.86 -5.30
C ALA A 143 2.54 10.50 -4.14
N TYR A 144 3.01 10.46 -2.89
CA TYR A 144 2.16 10.13 -1.75
C TYR A 144 1.05 11.16 -1.57
N LYS A 145 -0.19 10.66 -1.39
CA LYS A 145 -1.45 11.43 -1.31
C LYS A 145 -1.79 12.23 -2.58
N GLN A 146 -0.98 12.19 -3.62
CA GLN A 146 -1.34 12.79 -4.90
C GLN A 146 -2.32 11.90 -5.65
N GLU A 147 -3.30 12.53 -6.28
CA GLU A 147 -4.15 11.86 -7.26
C GLU A 147 -3.52 12.03 -8.64
N ILE A 148 -3.36 10.91 -9.34
CA ILE A 148 -2.83 10.89 -10.70
C ILE A 148 -3.75 10.06 -11.58
N CYS A 149 -3.78 10.36 -12.88
CA CYS A 149 -4.54 9.60 -13.85
C CYS A 149 -3.60 8.78 -14.73
N LEU A 150 -3.77 7.47 -14.77
CA LEU A 150 -3.19 6.62 -15.81
C LEU A 150 -4.10 6.63 -17.02
N LEU A 151 -3.55 6.83 -18.23
CA LEU A 151 -4.30 6.80 -19.48
C LEU A 151 -3.68 5.79 -20.45
N HIS A 152 -4.52 5.02 -21.13
CA HIS A 152 -4.12 4.13 -22.21
C HIS A 152 -5.16 4.16 -23.33
N VAL A 153 -4.71 4.21 -24.57
CA VAL A 153 -5.58 4.09 -25.75
C VAL A 153 -5.32 2.78 -26.46
N ARG A 154 -6.40 2.03 -26.68
CA ARG A 154 -6.40 0.79 -27.44
C ARG A 154 -7.11 0.98 -28.79
N PRO A 155 -6.42 0.80 -29.94
CA PRO A 155 -7.09 0.81 -31.23
C PRO A 155 -8.02 -0.40 -31.38
N LEU A 156 -9.21 -0.16 -31.90
CA LEU A 156 -10.18 -1.16 -32.35
C LEU A 156 -10.31 -1.09 -33.88
N LYS A 157 -11.16 -1.93 -34.48
CA LYS A 157 -11.29 -2.00 -35.95
C LYS A 157 -11.62 -0.65 -36.61
N ASP A 158 -12.64 0.04 -36.09
CA ASP A 158 -13.16 1.31 -36.64
C ASP A 158 -13.35 2.36 -35.53
N ALA A 159 -12.68 2.17 -34.38
CA ALA A 159 -12.85 2.96 -33.18
C ALA A 159 -11.58 2.91 -32.31
N TYR A 160 -11.56 3.72 -31.26
CA TYR A 160 -10.52 3.72 -30.23
C TYR A 160 -11.19 3.58 -28.87
N GLN A 161 -10.65 2.71 -28.02
CA GLN A 161 -11.05 2.63 -26.62
C GLN A 161 -10.03 3.39 -25.78
N ILE A 162 -10.50 4.40 -25.06
CA ILE A 162 -9.70 5.16 -24.10
C ILE A 162 -10.04 4.63 -22.71
N GLU A 163 -9.02 4.23 -21.96
CA GLU A 163 -9.13 3.80 -20.58
C GLU A 163 -8.34 4.74 -19.69
N CYS A 164 -9.01 5.25 -18.66
CA CYS A 164 -8.41 6.13 -17.66
C CYS A 164 -8.68 5.58 -16.27
N ILE A 165 -7.66 5.61 -15.40
CA ILE A 165 -7.78 5.21 -14.00
C ILE A 165 -7.19 6.32 -13.14
N LYS A 166 -8.00 6.93 -12.29
CA LYS A 166 -7.50 7.78 -11.21
C LYS A 166 -7.03 6.88 -10.08
N ILE A 167 -5.79 7.08 -9.67
CA ILE A 167 -5.20 6.38 -8.54
C ILE A 167 -4.70 7.38 -7.51
N GLN A 168 -4.79 6.99 -6.24
CA GLN A 168 -4.15 7.69 -5.13
C GLN A 168 -3.60 6.63 -4.18
N ASN A 169 -2.34 6.78 -3.79
CA ASN A 169 -1.62 5.80 -2.97
C ASN A 169 -1.63 4.39 -3.57
N MET A 170 -1.50 4.28 -4.90
CA MET A 170 -1.57 3.02 -5.64
C MET A 170 -2.94 2.31 -5.58
N CYS A 171 -3.96 2.94 -5.02
CA CYS A 171 -5.33 2.43 -5.00
C CYS A 171 -6.18 3.13 -6.06
N GLU A 172 -6.98 2.36 -6.79
CA GLU A 172 -7.98 2.88 -7.72
C GLU A 172 -9.04 3.69 -6.98
N LYS A 173 -9.33 4.89 -7.49
CA LYS A 173 -10.37 5.79 -6.97
C LYS A 173 -11.54 5.91 -7.94
N GLU A 174 -11.23 6.01 -9.22
CA GLU A 174 -12.23 6.17 -10.27
C GLU A 174 -11.68 5.57 -11.57
N ARG A 175 -12.57 5.02 -12.40
CA ARG A 175 -12.22 4.48 -13.71
C ARG A 175 -13.20 4.96 -14.75
N LEU A 176 -12.66 5.31 -15.92
CA LEU A 176 -13.42 5.62 -17.12
C LEU A 176 -12.96 4.72 -18.26
N SER A 177 -13.93 4.12 -18.96
CA SER A 177 -13.71 3.48 -20.25
C SER A 177 -14.66 4.11 -21.26
N GLU A 178 -14.12 4.59 -22.37
CA GLU A 178 -14.88 5.29 -23.39
C GLU A 178 -14.44 4.88 -24.80
N THR A 179 -15.41 4.47 -25.63
CA THR A 179 -15.17 4.08 -27.01
C THR A 179 -15.54 5.23 -27.94
N VAL A 180 -14.58 5.65 -28.76
CA VAL A 180 -14.72 6.78 -29.68
C VAL A 180 -14.58 6.31 -31.11
N VAL A 181 -15.58 6.60 -31.92
CA VAL A 181 -15.53 6.46 -33.38
C VAL A 181 -15.10 7.81 -33.96
N PRO A 182 -13.97 7.90 -34.66
CA PRO A 182 -13.47 9.16 -35.21
C PRO A 182 -14.53 9.88 -36.04
N GLY A 183 -14.69 11.19 -35.81
CA GLY A 183 -15.64 12.04 -36.53
C GLY A 183 -17.12 11.88 -36.14
N LEU A 184 -17.48 10.89 -35.31
CA LEU A 184 -18.86 10.70 -34.84
C LEU A 184 -19.18 11.56 -33.61
N ILE A 185 -18.22 11.67 -32.68
CA ILE A 185 -18.38 12.37 -31.41
C ILE A 185 -17.18 13.29 -31.18
N SER A 186 -17.44 14.54 -30.79
CA SER A 186 -16.41 15.48 -30.32
C SER A 186 -16.00 15.14 -28.89
N ILE A 187 -14.72 15.32 -28.55
CA ILE A 187 -14.24 15.16 -27.16
C ILE A 187 -15.05 15.97 -26.14
N SER A 188 -15.58 17.14 -26.53
CA SER A 188 -16.38 17.97 -25.62
C SER A 188 -17.72 17.32 -25.21
N LYS A 189 -18.12 16.24 -25.87
CA LYS A 189 -19.33 15.46 -25.58
C LYS A 189 -19.02 14.10 -24.95
N THR A 190 -17.74 13.78 -24.75
CA THR A 190 -17.31 12.59 -24.01
C THR A 190 -17.23 12.90 -22.52
N ARG A 191 -16.99 11.89 -21.69
CA ARG A 191 -16.76 12.07 -20.25
C ARG A 191 -15.30 12.40 -19.93
N LEU A 192 -14.41 12.25 -20.91
CA LEU A 192 -12.97 12.47 -20.74
C LEU A 192 -12.59 13.87 -20.22
N PRO A 193 -13.14 15.00 -20.72
CA PRO A 193 -12.74 16.31 -20.24
C PRO A 193 -12.99 16.51 -18.75
N GLU A 194 -14.18 16.09 -18.28
CA GLU A 194 -14.55 16.17 -16.86
C GLU A 194 -13.70 15.22 -16.02
N PHE A 195 -13.47 13.99 -16.50
CA PHE A 195 -12.68 12.99 -15.79
C PHE A 195 -11.21 13.41 -15.64
N LEU A 196 -10.61 13.99 -16.68
CA LEU A 196 -9.18 14.35 -16.70
C LEU A 196 -8.89 15.75 -16.12
N GLN A 197 -9.92 16.53 -15.80
CA GLN A 197 -9.75 17.91 -15.36
C GLN A 197 -8.90 17.99 -14.08
N GLY A 198 -7.83 18.79 -14.14
CA GLY A 198 -6.95 19.05 -12.99
C GLY A 198 -5.98 17.91 -12.65
N GLN A 199 -5.93 16.85 -13.45
CA GLN A 199 -5.09 15.67 -13.20
C GLN A 199 -3.74 15.77 -13.91
N GLN A 200 -2.71 15.21 -13.29
CA GLN A 200 -1.50 14.79 -14.02
C GLN A 200 -1.81 13.47 -14.73
N ILE A 201 -1.59 13.42 -16.04
CA ILE A 201 -1.93 12.27 -16.89
C ILE A 201 -0.65 11.53 -17.25
N PHE A 202 -0.50 10.32 -16.71
CA PHE A 202 0.63 9.44 -16.92
C PHE A 202 0.29 8.40 -17.98
N VAL A 203 1.23 8.15 -18.88
CA VAL A 203 1.10 7.20 -19.98
C VAL A 203 2.39 6.40 -20.17
N TRP A 204 2.27 5.21 -20.75
CA TRP A 204 3.41 4.41 -21.18
C TRP A 204 3.65 4.62 -22.68
N ASP A 205 4.76 5.28 -23.05
CA ASP A 205 5.07 5.74 -24.41
C ASP A 205 4.13 6.88 -24.88
N GLU A 206 4.54 8.11 -24.56
CA GLU A 206 3.77 9.32 -24.91
C GLU A 206 3.58 9.47 -26.42
N ALA A 207 4.55 9.04 -27.24
CA ALA A 207 4.48 9.21 -28.69
C ALA A 207 3.38 8.34 -29.31
N ILE A 208 3.25 7.10 -28.85
CA ILE A 208 2.18 6.19 -29.27
C ILE A 208 0.82 6.74 -28.82
N GLU A 209 0.70 7.11 -27.55
CA GLU A 209 -0.58 7.55 -26.97
C GLU A 209 -1.08 8.86 -27.60
N LYS A 210 -0.20 9.85 -27.81
CA LYS A 210 -0.55 11.08 -28.54
C LYS A 210 -1.01 10.80 -29.97
N LYS A 211 -0.37 9.85 -30.66
CA LYS A 211 -0.78 9.46 -32.01
C LYS A 211 -2.18 8.87 -32.01
N LEU A 212 -2.47 7.94 -31.10
CA LEU A 212 -3.78 7.28 -31.02
C LEU A 212 -4.89 8.26 -30.60
N LEU A 213 -4.62 9.16 -29.64
CA LEU A 213 -5.55 10.22 -29.26
C LEU A 213 -5.83 11.19 -30.42
N LYS A 214 -4.79 11.53 -31.19
CA LYS A 214 -4.94 12.32 -32.41
C LYS A 214 -5.76 11.61 -33.47
N ASP A 215 -5.59 10.30 -33.65
CA ASP A 215 -6.38 9.51 -34.59
C ASP A 215 -7.86 9.37 -34.13
N ALA A 216 -8.10 9.34 -32.81
CA ALA A 216 -9.43 9.28 -32.22
C ALA A 216 -10.21 10.60 -32.31
N PHE A 217 -9.57 11.74 -32.01
CA PHE A 217 -10.24 13.03 -31.85
C PHE A 217 -9.82 14.12 -32.86
N GLY A 218 -8.77 13.89 -33.64
CA GLY A 218 -8.21 14.84 -34.59
C GLY A 218 -7.05 15.68 -34.03
N ALA A 219 -6.36 16.41 -34.91
CA ALA A 219 -5.14 17.15 -34.59
C ALA A 219 -5.36 18.47 -33.81
N GLY A 220 -6.62 18.88 -33.62
CA GLY A 220 -6.95 20.15 -32.95
C GLY A 220 -7.03 20.04 -31.43
N ILE A 221 -6.78 18.85 -30.86
CA ILE A 221 -6.84 18.59 -29.43
C ILE A 221 -5.46 18.15 -28.96
N GLU A 222 -4.98 18.81 -27.91
CA GLU A 222 -3.69 18.52 -27.30
C GLU A 222 -3.92 17.90 -25.92
N PHE A 223 -3.19 16.83 -25.64
CA PHE A 223 -3.14 16.19 -24.33
C PHE A 223 -1.76 16.42 -23.74
N ASN A 224 -1.72 17.01 -22.54
CA ASN A 224 -0.51 17.13 -21.75
C ASN A 224 -0.31 15.82 -21.00
N LEU A 225 0.58 14.98 -21.54
CA LEU A 225 0.88 13.66 -21.01
C LEU A 225 2.27 13.66 -20.37
N TYR A 226 2.46 12.80 -19.39
CA TYR A 226 3.75 12.52 -18.78
C TYR A 226 4.14 11.06 -19.06
N ASP A 227 5.29 10.85 -19.69
CA ASP A 227 5.76 9.53 -20.07
C ASP A 227 6.53 8.84 -18.94
N ILE A 228 5.93 7.84 -18.32
CA ILE A 228 6.58 7.08 -17.23
C ILE A 228 7.68 6.13 -17.73
N GLN A 229 7.70 5.81 -19.03
CA GLN A 229 8.70 4.91 -19.58
C GLN A 229 10.12 5.50 -19.44
N ASN A 230 10.25 6.82 -19.62
CA ASN A 230 11.53 7.52 -19.52
C ASN A 230 12.12 7.45 -18.11
N ASP A 231 11.26 7.55 -17.09
CA ASP A 231 11.68 7.48 -15.69
C ASP A 231 12.12 6.05 -15.34
N ILE A 232 11.35 5.05 -15.76
CA ILE A 232 11.64 3.64 -15.45
C ILE A 232 12.88 3.14 -16.19
N ALA A 233 13.08 3.56 -17.44
CA ALA A 233 14.27 3.18 -18.21
C ALA A 233 15.57 3.77 -17.64
N SER A 234 15.47 4.75 -16.74
CA SER A 234 16.61 5.41 -16.11
C SER A 234 17.02 4.81 -14.74
N LEU A 235 16.23 3.87 -14.21
CA LEU A 235 16.49 3.12 -12.97
C LEU A 235 17.36 1.88 -13.21
#